data_AF-A0A7W8JN83-F1
#
_entry.id   AF-A0A7W8JN83-F1
#
_cell.length_a   1.000
_cell.length_b   1.000
_cell.length_c   1.000
_cell.angle_alpha   90.00
_cell.angle_beta   90.00
_cell.angle_gamma   90.00
#
_symmetry.space_group_name_H-M   'P 1'
#
loop_
_entity.id
_entity.type
_entity.pdbx_description
1 polymer ?
#
loop_
_entity_poly.entity_id
_entity_poly.type
_entity_poly.pdbx_seq_one_letter_code
_entity_poly.pdbx_strand_id
1 'polypeptide(L)'
;MNLALFDFDGTITTKGTFPGFMRFAVAPARRFIGSLLFAPLVAGYKLGLISSIDIRARVTKFAFHGVAAEDARRAGHEFARDVLPDLLRPSAMERIRWHKNQGDVVVVVSGAFDVYLSPWCVQHQLHLICSQLEVVDGTLTGRYRGEQCVNAEKSRRVREK
;
A
#
# COMPACT_ATOMS: atom_id res chain seq x y z
N MET A 1 8.88 -22.75 15.40
CA MET A 1 8.89 -21.71 14.36
C MET A 1 7.63 -20.90 14.52
N ASN A 2 7.71 -19.63 14.90
CA ASN A 2 6.52 -18.79 15.07
C ASN A 2 6.28 -17.95 13.82
N LEU A 3 5.06 -17.41 13.74
CA LEU A 3 4.63 -16.48 12.73
C LEU A 3 4.49 -15.09 13.35
N ALA A 4 5.24 -14.11 12.84
CA ALA A 4 5.17 -12.72 13.27
C ALA A 4 4.52 -11.87 12.18
N LEU A 5 3.33 -11.35 12.46
CA LEU A 5 2.54 -10.56 11.51
C LEU A 5 2.66 -9.07 11.85
N PHE A 6 3.06 -8.26 10.87
CA PHE A 6 3.18 -6.82 11.02
C PHE A 6 2.20 -6.10 10.10
N ASP A 7 1.43 -5.17 10.66
CA ASP A 7 0.85 -4.12 9.83
C ASP A 7 1.94 -3.15 9.35
N PHE A 8 1.68 -2.44 8.27
CA PHE A 8 2.65 -1.51 7.68
C PHE A 8 2.36 -0.06 8.09
N ASP A 9 1.27 0.50 7.58
CA ASP A 9 0.91 1.90 7.78
C ASP A 9 0.61 2.21 9.27
N GLY A 10 1.38 3.12 9.87
CA GLY A 10 1.24 3.49 11.29
C GLY A 10 1.90 2.52 12.28
N THR A 11 2.27 1.32 11.82
CA THR A 11 2.99 0.30 12.61
C THR A 11 4.46 0.26 12.25
N ILE A 12 4.81 -0.26 11.06
CA ILE A 12 6.19 -0.21 10.52
C ILE A 12 6.54 1.21 10.09
N THR A 13 5.60 1.95 9.53
CA THR A 13 5.79 3.36 9.19
C THR A 13 5.20 4.26 10.28
N THR A 14 5.68 5.49 10.35
CA THR A 14 5.18 6.51 11.29
C THR A 14 3.82 7.08 10.88
N LYS A 15 3.42 6.93 9.61
CA LYS A 15 2.17 7.44 9.05
C LYS A 15 1.72 6.62 7.84
N GLY A 16 0.46 6.79 7.43
CA GLY A 16 -0.06 6.15 6.22
C GLY A 16 0.69 6.58 4.95
N THR A 17 1.03 5.60 4.11
CA THR A 17 1.81 5.79 2.89
C THR A 17 0.96 6.13 1.67
N PHE A 18 -0.34 5.79 1.66
CA PHE A 18 -1.22 6.01 0.52
C PHE A 18 -1.19 7.46 -0.03
N PRO A 19 -1.38 8.53 0.77
CA PRO A 19 -1.35 9.89 0.23
C PRO A 19 0.03 10.27 -0.35
N GLY A 20 1.11 9.81 0.31
CA GLY A 20 2.48 10.03 -0.14
C GLY A 20 2.73 9.36 -1.49
N PHE A 21 2.32 8.10 -1.63
CA PHE A 21 2.46 7.36 -2.88
C PHE A 21 1.60 7.97 -4.00
N MET A 22 0.36 8.39 -3.73
CA MET A 22 -0.47 9.06 -4.75
C MET A 22 0.16 10.37 -5.21
N ARG A 23 0.78 11.14 -4.31
CA ARG A 23 1.53 12.35 -4.69
C ARG A 23 2.78 12.03 -5.51
N PHE A 24 3.43 10.90 -5.24
CA PHE A 24 4.65 10.49 -5.93
C PHE A 24 4.36 9.93 -7.34
N ALA A 25 3.46 8.95 -7.43
CA ALA A 25 3.25 8.15 -8.65
C ALA A 25 2.28 8.77 -9.66
N VAL A 26 1.33 9.60 -9.22
CA VAL A 26 0.30 10.15 -10.12
C VAL A 26 0.81 11.39 -10.82
N ALA A 27 0.66 11.45 -12.15
CA ALA A 27 1.06 12.58 -12.98
C ALA A 27 0.49 13.91 -12.44
N PRO A 28 1.26 15.03 -12.45
CA PRO A 28 0.84 16.30 -11.85
C PRO A 28 -0.52 16.81 -12.33
N ALA A 29 -0.80 16.74 -13.64
CA ALA A 29 -2.08 17.18 -14.21
C ALA A 29 -3.26 16.34 -13.69
N ARG A 30 -3.12 15.00 -13.68
CA ARG A 30 -4.14 14.11 -13.11
C ARG A 30 -4.32 14.39 -11.62
N ARG A 31 -3.24 14.57 -10.86
CA ARG A 31 -3.29 14.88 -9.43
C ARG A 31 -4.05 16.18 -9.15
N PHE A 32 -3.81 17.23 -9.94
CA PHE A 32 -4.52 18.50 -9.82
C PHE A 32 -6.03 18.31 -10.06
N ILE A 33 -6.41 17.68 -11.17
CA ILE A 33 -7.82 17.40 -11.49
C ILE A 33 -8.47 16.54 -10.39
N GLY A 34 -7.78 15.49 -9.95
CA GLY A 34 -8.25 14.61 -8.89
C GLY A 34 -8.40 15.31 -7.54
N SER A 35 -7.51 16.25 -7.21
CA SER A 35 -7.61 17.02 -5.96
C SER A 35 -8.88 17.87 -5.91
N LEU A 36 -9.28 18.46 -7.04
CA LEU A 36 -10.52 19.22 -7.16
C LEU A 36 -11.74 18.30 -7.14
N LEU A 37 -11.72 17.23 -7.94
CA LEU A 37 -12.84 16.29 -8.07
C LEU A 37 -13.15 15.55 -6.77
N PHE A 38 -12.12 15.17 -6.01
CA PHE A 38 -12.27 14.37 -4.80
C PHE A 38 -12.28 15.19 -3.50
N ALA A 39 -12.13 16.52 -3.54
CA ALA A 39 -12.19 17.35 -2.33
C ALA A 39 -13.47 17.10 -1.50
N PRO A 40 -14.68 17.03 -2.08
CA PRO A 40 -15.89 16.75 -1.31
C PRO A 40 -15.90 15.35 -0.70
N LEU A 41 -15.35 14.36 -1.40
CA LEU A 41 -15.26 12.99 -0.87
C LEU A 41 -14.25 12.89 0.28
N VAL A 42 -13.12 13.60 0.18
CA VAL A 42 -12.13 13.68 1.28
C VAL A 42 -12.75 14.34 2.50
N ALA A 43 -13.56 15.40 2.31
CA ALA A 43 -14.32 16.00 3.40
C ALA A 43 -15.32 15.00 4.01
N GLY A 44 -16.09 14.30 3.19
CA GLY A 44 -17.02 13.26 3.64
C GLY A 44 -16.33 12.13 4.42
N TYR A 45 -15.13 11.70 3.99
CA TYR A 45 -14.32 10.73 4.72
C TYR A 45 -13.88 11.27 6.09
N LYS A 46 -13.40 12.52 6.16
CA LYS A 46 -13.02 13.15 7.43
C LYS A 46 -14.20 13.32 8.40
N LEU A 47 -15.41 13.48 7.87
CA LEU A 47 -16.65 13.54 8.63
C LEU A 47 -17.21 12.15 9.00
N GLY A 48 -16.54 11.06 8.62
CA GLY A 48 -16.98 9.69 8.89
C GLY A 48 -18.16 9.21 8.02
N LEU A 49 -18.56 9.98 7.01
CA LEU A 49 -19.68 9.67 6.11
C LEU A 49 -19.29 8.69 4.99
N ILE A 50 -17.99 8.59 4.69
CA ILE A 50 -17.44 7.75 3.63
C ILE A 50 -16.38 6.84 4.24
N SER A 51 -16.38 5.55 3.88
CA SER A 51 -15.39 4.60 4.37
C SER A 51 -14.00 4.83 3.74
N SER A 52 -12.94 4.43 4.45
CA SER A 52 -11.58 4.46 3.89
C SER A 52 -11.42 3.57 2.66
N ILE A 53 -12.21 2.48 2.58
CA ILE A 53 -12.22 1.54 1.45
C ILE A 53 -12.76 2.23 0.20
N ASP A 54 -13.91 2.91 0.33
CA ASP A 54 -14.59 3.55 -0.80
C ASP A 54 -13.77 4.71 -1.37
N ILE A 55 -13.24 5.57 -0.50
CA ILE A 55 -12.44 6.70 -0.96
C ILE A 55 -11.15 6.22 -1.64
N ARG A 56 -10.46 5.22 -1.08
CA ARG A 56 -9.28 4.63 -1.71
C ARG A 56 -9.61 4.02 -3.06
N ALA A 57 -10.71 3.27 -3.18
CA ALA A 57 -11.14 2.67 -4.44
C ALA A 57 -11.39 3.73 -5.53
N ARG A 58 -12.10 4.82 -5.19
CA ARG A 58 -12.42 5.89 -6.15
C ARG A 58 -11.18 6.67 -6.58
N VAL A 59 -10.33 7.03 -5.62
CA VAL A 59 -9.09 7.78 -5.90
C VAL A 59 -8.11 6.91 -6.70
N THR A 60 -7.96 5.63 -6.35
CA THR A 60 -7.12 4.66 -7.08
C THR A 60 -7.60 4.47 -8.51
N LYS A 61 -8.92 4.35 -8.71
CA LYS A 61 -9.52 4.23 -10.03
C LYS A 61 -9.16 5.42 -10.90
N PHE A 62 -9.40 6.63 -10.42
CA PHE A 62 -9.08 7.82 -11.19
C PHE A 62 -7.57 7.98 -11.45
N ALA A 63 -6.74 7.71 -10.43
CA ALA A 63 -5.30 7.87 -10.53
C ALA A 63 -4.66 6.95 -11.57
N PHE A 64 -5.01 5.66 -11.53
CA PHE A 64 -4.30 4.61 -12.23
C PHE A 64 -5.04 4.02 -13.43
N HIS A 65 -6.31 4.36 -13.66
CA HIS A 65 -7.00 3.87 -14.85
C HIS A 65 -6.29 4.31 -16.15
N GLY A 66 -5.97 3.34 -16.99
CA GLY A 66 -5.26 3.56 -18.25
C GLY A 66 -3.78 3.87 -18.11
N VAL A 67 -3.19 3.68 -16.92
CA VAL A 67 -1.75 3.84 -16.70
C VAL A 67 -1.03 2.53 -17.01
N ALA A 68 0.11 2.58 -17.70
CA ALA A 68 0.92 1.38 -17.94
C ALA A 68 1.36 0.77 -16.60
N ALA A 69 1.21 -0.54 -16.45
CA ALA A 69 1.57 -1.23 -15.22
C ALA A 69 3.07 -1.05 -14.89
N GLU A 70 3.92 -0.96 -15.92
CA GLU A 70 5.35 -0.72 -15.75
C GLU A 70 5.67 0.65 -15.15
N ASP A 71 4.93 1.70 -15.54
CA ASP A 71 5.14 3.03 -14.95
C ASP A 71 4.79 3.04 -13.47
N ALA A 72 3.71 2.35 -13.07
CA ALA A 72 3.35 2.23 -11.66
C ALA A 72 4.34 1.37 -10.87
N ARG A 73 4.89 0.30 -11.47
CA ARG A 73 5.96 -0.51 -10.85
C ARG A 73 7.23 0.31 -10.65
N ARG A 74 7.65 1.04 -11.68
CA ARG A 74 8.81 1.94 -11.62
C ARG A 74 8.63 3.00 -10.52
N ALA A 75 7.49 3.68 -10.49
CA ALA A 75 7.18 4.64 -9.42
C ALA A 75 7.13 3.96 -8.05
N GLY A 76 6.64 2.73 -7.95
CA GLY A 76 6.65 1.92 -6.73
C GLY A 76 8.04 1.61 -6.23
N HIS A 77 8.96 1.21 -7.12
CA HIS A 77 10.36 0.95 -6.80
C HIS A 77 11.08 2.22 -6.35
N GLU A 78 10.90 3.32 -7.08
CA GLU A 78 11.47 4.62 -6.71
C GLU A 78 10.93 5.09 -5.35
N PHE A 79 9.63 4.97 -5.10
CA PHE A 79 9.04 5.32 -3.81
C PHE A 79 9.58 4.44 -2.66
N ALA A 80 9.76 3.15 -2.91
CA ALA A 80 10.31 2.22 -1.93
C ALA A 80 11.77 2.54 -1.57
N ARG A 81 12.56 3.00 -2.56
CA ARG A 81 13.96 3.36 -2.39
C ARG A 81 14.13 4.75 -1.77
N ASP A 82 13.39 5.74 -2.26
CA ASP A 82 13.68 7.15 -2.03
C ASP A 82 12.78 7.81 -0.99
N VAL A 83 11.62 7.23 -0.67
CA VAL A 83 10.63 7.83 0.25
C VAL A 83 10.35 6.96 1.45
N LEU A 84 10.20 5.63 1.28
CA LEU A 84 9.89 4.75 2.40
C LEU A 84 10.92 4.79 3.53
N PRO A 85 12.25 4.86 3.30
CA PRO A 85 13.22 4.86 4.40
C PRO A 85 12.97 5.95 5.45
N ASP A 86 12.57 7.14 5.02
CA ASP A 86 12.27 8.28 5.89
C ASP A 86 10.96 8.10 6.68
N LEU A 87 10.12 7.15 6.28
CA LEU A 87 8.85 6.85 6.93
C LEU A 87 8.96 5.71 7.93
N LEU A 88 10.04 4.92 7.91
CA LEU A 88 10.20 3.76 8.77
C LEU A 88 10.34 4.17 10.24
N ARG A 89 9.60 3.47 11.10
CA ARG A 89 9.72 3.58 12.56
C ARG A 89 10.91 2.72 13.01
N PRO A 90 11.97 3.29 13.60
CA PRO A 90 13.17 2.53 13.99
C PRO A 90 12.86 1.34 14.90
N SER A 91 12.00 1.52 15.91
CA SER A 91 11.61 0.45 16.84
C SER A 91 10.84 -0.69 16.17
N ALA A 92 10.10 -0.43 15.10
CA ALA A 92 9.45 -1.49 14.34
C ALA A 92 10.48 -2.30 13.53
N MET A 93 11.48 -1.63 12.95
CA MET A 93 12.57 -2.30 12.23
C MET A 93 13.44 -3.15 13.16
N GLU A 94 13.71 -2.66 14.37
CA GLU A 94 14.38 -3.44 15.42
C GLU A 94 13.57 -4.68 15.80
N ARG A 95 12.25 -4.53 15.97
CA ARG A 95 11.38 -5.66 16.30
C ARG A 95 11.33 -6.70 15.18
N ILE A 96 11.27 -6.28 13.93
CA ILE A 96 11.38 -7.18 12.77
C ILE A 96 12.69 -7.96 12.82
N ARG A 97 13.82 -7.27 13.04
CA ARG A 97 15.13 -7.91 13.15
C ARG A 97 15.18 -8.91 14.31
N TRP A 98 14.59 -8.56 15.45
CA TRP A 98 14.50 -9.45 16.60
C TRP A 98 13.78 -10.76 16.24
N HIS A 99 12.60 -10.70 15.61
CA HIS A 99 11.87 -11.90 15.18
C HIS A 99 12.67 -12.73 14.16
N LYS A 100 13.31 -12.09 13.18
CA LYS A 100 14.20 -12.80 12.23
C LYS A 100 15.32 -13.54 12.95
N ASN A 101 15.94 -12.94 13.96
CA ASN A 101 17.01 -13.56 14.75
C ASN A 101 16.52 -14.72 15.62
N GLN A 102 15.23 -14.75 15.98
CA GLN A 102 14.61 -15.91 16.67
C GLN A 102 14.27 -17.06 15.70
N GLY A 103 14.44 -16.87 14.38
CA GLY A 103 14.02 -17.83 13.37
C GLY A 103 12.51 -17.83 13.09
N ASP A 104 11.81 -16.74 13.44
CA ASP A 104 10.39 -16.58 13.12
C ASP A 104 10.19 -16.22 11.64
N VAL A 105 9.07 -16.69 11.09
CA VAL A 105 8.60 -16.24 9.77
C VAL A 105 7.95 -14.88 9.94
N VAL A 106 8.53 -13.85 9.32
CA VAL A 106 8.00 -12.48 9.39
C VAL A 106 7.17 -12.18 8.14
N VAL A 107 5.91 -11.80 8.33
CA VAL A 107 4.99 -11.44 7.25
C VAL A 107 4.46 -10.03 7.46
N VAL A 108 4.61 -9.18 6.45
CA VAL A 108 3.92 -7.90 6.37
C VAL A 108 2.53 -8.13 5.80
N VAL A 109 1.51 -7.69 6.53
CA VAL A 109 0.11 -7.79 6.13
C VAL A 109 -0.45 -6.37 6.06
N SER A 110 -0.82 -5.87 4.88
CA SER A 110 -1.18 -4.45 4.74
C SER A 110 -2.17 -4.12 3.62
N GLY A 111 -2.99 -3.08 3.82
CA GLY A 111 -3.84 -2.52 2.77
C GLY A 111 -3.11 -1.69 1.71
N ALA A 112 -1.82 -1.39 1.94
CA ALA A 112 -0.92 -0.72 1.01
C ALA A 112 -0.68 -1.52 -0.28
N PHE A 113 -0.17 -0.85 -1.32
CA PHE A 113 -0.02 -1.45 -2.64
C PHE A 113 1.22 -2.33 -2.75
N ASP A 114 1.06 -3.43 -3.47
CA ASP A 114 2.12 -4.35 -3.86
C ASP A 114 3.25 -3.69 -4.64
N VAL A 115 2.95 -2.69 -5.48
CA VAL A 115 3.97 -2.04 -6.35
C VAL A 115 5.15 -1.43 -5.59
N TYR A 116 4.98 -1.00 -4.33
CA TYR A 116 6.09 -0.54 -3.49
C TYR A 116 6.38 -1.46 -2.30
N LEU A 117 5.38 -2.21 -1.80
CA LEU A 117 5.64 -3.14 -0.69
C LEU A 117 6.42 -4.38 -1.13
N SER A 118 6.21 -4.87 -2.35
CA SER A 118 6.91 -6.05 -2.86
C SER A 118 8.43 -5.83 -2.93
N PRO A 119 8.95 -4.79 -3.61
CA PRO A 119 10.39 -4.55 -3.64
C PRO A 119 10.96 -4.28 -2.24
N TRP A 120 10.23 -3.55 -1.38
CA TRP A 120 10.66 -3.29 -0.01
C TRP A 120 10.74 -4.57 0.83
N CYS A 121 9.73 -5.45 0.78
CA CYS A 121 9.74 -6.72 1.49
C CYS A 121 10.83 -7.66 0.98
N VAL A 122 11.07 -7.70 -0.35
CA VAL A 122 12.17 -8.48 -0.93
C VAL A 122 13.52 -7.99 -0.40
N GLN A 123 13.76 -6.68 -0.39
CA GLN A 123 14.99 -6.09 0.16
C GLN A 123 15.22 -6.47 1.63
N HIS A 124 14.16 -6.54 2.43
CA HIS A 124 14.24 -6.90 3.84
C HIS A 124 14.08 -8.40 4.14
N GLN A 125 13.90 -9.23 3.10
CA GLN A 125 13.63 -10.67 3.17
C GLN A 125 12.42 -10.98 4.08
N LEU A 126 11.29 -10.34 3.78
CA LEU A 126 10.02 -10.49 4.48
C LEU A 126 8.98 -11.08 3.55
N HIS A 127 8.05 -11.87 4.09
CA HIS A 127 6.88 -12.30 3.35
C HIS A 127 5.85 -11.17 3.28
N LEU A 128 5.00 -11.20 2.26
CA LEU A 128 4.02 -10.14 2.01
C LEU A 128 2.62 -10.70 1.71
N ILE A 129 1.63 -10.06 2.32
CA ILE A 129 0.20 -10.16 2.03
C ILE A 129 -0.33 -8.73 1.95
N CYS A 130 -0.68 -8.26 0.75
CA CYS A 130 -1.15 -6.89 0.60
C CYS A 130 -2.23 -6.70 -0.46
N SER A 131 -2.70 -5.46 -0.59
CA SER A 131 -3.60 -5.07 -1.67
C SER A 131 -2.84 -5.03 -3.00
N GLN A 132 -3.44 -5.58 -4.04
CA GLN A 132 -2.86 -5.65 -5.38
C GLN A 132 -3.66 -4.78 -6.34
N LEU A 133 -2.98 -4.11 -7.27
CA LEU A 133 -3.65 -3.44 -8.37
C LEU A 133 -3.97 -4.42 -9.50
N GLU A 134 -5.14 -4.26 -10.13
CA GLU A 134 -5.54 -5.08 -11.27
C GLU A 134 -4.90 -4.57 -12.57
N VAL A 135 -4.25 -5.48 -13.29
CA VAL A 135 -3.61 -5.25 -14.59
C VAL A 135 -4.28 -6.14 -15.63
N VAL A 136 -4.66 -5.54 -16.76
CA VAL A 136 -5.15 -6.23 -17.95
C VAL A 136 -4.35 -5.72 -19.15
N ASP A 137 -3.79 -6.64 -19.94
CA ASP A 137 -2.98 -6.31 -21.12
C ASP A 137 -1.89 -5.25 -20.86
N GLY A 138 -1.18 -5.41 -19.73
CA GLY A 138 -0.09 -4.49 -19.33
C GLY A 138 -0.57 -3.12 -18.82
N THR A 139 -1.88 -2.90 -18.71
CA THR A 139 -2.47 -1.61 -18.30
C THR A 139 -3.26 -1.76 -17.00
N LEU A 140 -3.13 -0.77 -16.12
CA LEU A 140 -3.90 -0.71 -14.88
C LEU A 140 -5.36 -0.36 -15.16
N THR A 141 -6.28 -1.16 -14.63
CA THR A 141 -7.71 -0.90 -14.75
C THR A 141 -8.18 0.19 -13.78
N GLY A 142 -7.33 0.55 -12.81
CA GLY A 142 -7.66 1.43 -11.69
C GLY A 142 -8.40 0.71 -10.55
N ARG A 143 -8.68 -0.59 -10.68
CA ARG A 143 -9.28 -1.39 -9.61
C ARG A 143 -8.22 -2.14 -8.82
N TYR A 144 -8.62 -2.60 -7.64
CA TYR A 144 -7.87 -3.61 -6.91
C TYR A 144 -8.11 -4.98 -7.55
N ARG A 145 -7.08 -5.83 -7.55
CA ARG A 145 -7.23 -7.26 -7.87
C ARG A 145 -7.81 -7.94 -6.63
N GLY A 146 -9.12 -8.21 -6.69
CA GLY A 146 -9.89 -8.67 -5.54
C GLY A 146 -10.11 -7.57 -4.50
N GLU A 147 -10.35 -7.96 -3.25
CA GLU A 147 -10.61 -7.00 -2.17
C GLU A 147 -9.35 -6.25 -1.70
N GLN A 148 -9.54 -5.10 -1.04
CA GLN A 148 -8.46 -4.42 -0.33
C GLN A 148 -8.07 -5.25 0.91
N CYS A 149 -6.77 -5.43 1.17
CA CYS A 149 -6.27 -6.19 2.31
C CYS A 149 -6.42 -5.41 3.63
N VAL A 150 -7.66 -5.22 4.08
CA VAL A 150 -8.05 -4.42 5.26
C VAL A 150 -9.16 -5.12 6.03
N ASN A 151 -9.30 -4.80 7.32
CA ASN A 151 -10.34 -5.37 8.19
C ASN A 151 -10.37 -6.92 8.11
N ALA A 152 -11.55 -7.53 7.94
CA ALA A 152 -11.72 -8.98 7.91
C ALA A 152 -10.94 -9.67 6.78
N GLU A 153 -10.75 -9.01 5.64
CA GLU A 153 -10.00 -9.55 4.50
C GLU A 153 -8.54 -9.82 4.87
N LYS A 154 -8.00 -8.97 5.75
CA LYS A 154 -6.64 -9.12 6.27
C LYS A 154 -6.49 -10.45 7.02
N SER A 155 -7.44 -10.78 7.87
CA SER A 155 -7.47 -12.04 8.62
C SER A 155 -7.74 -13.24 7.70
N ARG A 156 -8.61 -13.10 6.70
CA ARG A 156 -8.89 -14.17 5.73
C ARG A 156 -7.62 -14.57 4.98
N ARG A 157 -6.90 -13.60 4.39
CA ARG A 157 -5.68 -13.87 3.62
C ARG A 157 -4.55 -14.48 4.43
N VAL A 158 -4.45 -14.14 5.72
CA VAL A 158 -3.46 -14.76 6.62
C VAL A 158 -3.75 -16.24 6.85
N ARG A 159 -5.02 -16.66 6.88
CA ARG A 159 -5.40 -18.07 7.11
C ARG A 159 -5.26 -18.95 5.86
N GLU A 160 -5.18 -18.34 4.68
CA GLU A 160 -5.05 -19.04 3.39
C GLU A 160 -3.61 -19.32 2.98
N LYS A 161 -2.64 -18.77 3.71
CA LYS A 161 -1.20 -18.98 3.50
C LYS A 161 -0.60 -19.77 4.65
#